data_AF-A0A1I7BCP8-F1
#
_entry.id   AF-A0A1I7BCP8-F1
#
_cell.length_a   1.000
_cell.length_b   1.000
_cell.length_c   1.000
_cell.angle_alpha   90.00
_cell.angle_beta   90.00
_cell.angle_gamma   90.00
#
_symmetry.space_group_name_H-M   'P 1'
#
loop_
_entity.id
_entity.type
_entity.pdbx_description
1 polymer ?
#
loop_
_entity_poly.entity_id
_entity_poly.type
_entity_poly.pdbx_seq_one_letter_code
_entity_poly.pdbx_strand_id
1 'polypeptide(L)'
;METPCQKIVWDLVPAIRASLAIELVKKGQLQTIVAKLLGIALSAASQYISGKRGYRIEFQGETKELIEKLAQDLIDNMVSDDV
;
A
#
# COMPACT_ATOMS: atom_id res chain seq x y z
N MET A 1 3.25 16.16 -23.19
CA MET A 1 2.64 16.59 -21.91
C MET A 1 1.75 15.45 -21.45
N GLU A 2 1.99 14.89 -20.26
CA GLU A 2 1.12 13.85 -19.71
C GLU A 2 -0.19 14.47 -19.22
N THR A 3 -1.30 13.82 -19.53
CA THR A 3 -2.63 14.25 -19.05
C THR A 3 -2.74 14.02 -17.54
N PRO A 4 -3.61 14.77 -16.83
CA PRO A 4 -3.83 14.57 -15.41
C PRO A 4 -4.16 13.12 -15.05
N CYS A 5 -4.98 12.45 -15.88
CA CYS A 5 -5.33 11.04 -15.69
C CYS A 5 -4.11 10.11 -15.77
N GLN A 6 -3.19 10.36 -16.70
CA GLN A 6 -1.96 9.55 -16.82
C GLN A 6 -1.08 9.68 -15.57
N LYS A 7 -0.91 10.89 -15.05
CA LYS A 7 -0.15 11.12 -13.80
C LYS A 7 -0.77 10.41 -12.61
N ILE A 8 -2.10 10.47 -12.46
CA ILE A 8 -2.80 9.79 -11.37
C ILE A 8 -2.55 8.27 -11.43
N VAL A 9 -2.69 7.67 -12.61
CA VAL A 9 -2.57 6.22 -12.79
C VAL A 9 -1.12 5.75 -12.65
N TRP A 10 -0.14 6.54 -13.09
CA TRP A 10 1.27 6.13 -13.14
C TRP A 10 2.06 6.50 -11.89
N ASP A 11 1.69 7.56 -11.20
CA ASP A 11 2.43 8.06 -10.04
C ASP A 11 1.63 7.91 -8.74
N LEU A 12 0.43 8.48 -8.70
CA LEU A 12 -0.35 8.59 -7.46
C LEU A 12 -0.87 7.23 -6.96
N VAL A 13 -1.60 6.50 -7.80
CA VAL A 13 -2.17 5.20 -7.41
C VAL A 13 -1.08 4.20 -7.01
N PRO A 14 0.04 4.07 -7.75
CA PRO A 14 1.15 3.21 -7.34
C PRO A 14 1.80 3.65 -6.03
N ALA A 15 1.92 4.95 -5.77
CA ALA A 15 2.48 5.45 -4.52
C ALA A 15 1.60 5.12 -3.31
N ILE A 16 0.27 5.31 -3.41
CA ILE A 16 -0.66 4.97 -2.32
C ILE A 16 -0.53 3.48 -1.98
N ARG A 17 -0.54 2.62 -3.01
CA ARG A 17 -0.37 1.16 -2.83
C ARG A 17 0.98 0.80 -2.21
N ALA A 18 2.05 1.50 -2.59
CA ALA A 18 3.37 1.26 -2.04
C ALA A 18 3.46 1.65 -0.57
N SER A 19 2.98 2.85 -0.24
CA SER A 19 2.94 3.34 1.14
C SER A 19 2.14 2.39 2.03
N LEU A 20 0.97 1.95 1.56
CA LEU A 20 0.12 1.02 2.32
C LEU A 20 0.80 -0.35 2.52
N ALA A 21 1.43 -0.90 1.48
CA ALA A 21 2.17 -2.16 1.57
C ALA A 21 3.34 -2.08 2.56
N ILE A 22 4.06 -0.94 2.58
CA ILE A 22 5.15 -0.69 3.51
C ILE A 22 4.64 -0.59 4.96
N GLU A 23 3.54 0.13 5.19
CA GLU A 23 2.96 0.25 6.55
C GLU A 23 2.43 -1.08 7.09
N LEU A 24 1.83 -1.92 6.24
CA LEU A 24 1.42 -3.27 6.65
C LEU A 24 2.61 -4.14 7.08
N VAL A 25 3.74 -4.09 6.35
CA VAL A 25 4.96 -4.83 6.74
C VAL A 25 5.56 -4.26 8.03
N LYS A 26 5.58 -2.93 8.21
CA LYS A 26 6.04 -2.30 9.46
C LYS A 26 5.20 -2.73 10.67
N LYS A 27 3.90 -2.98 10.45
CA LYS A 27 2.97 -3.53 11.45
C LYS A 27 3.08 -5.06 11.62
N GLY A 28 4.11 -5.69 11.04
CA GLY A 28 4.43 -7.10 11.24
C GLY A 28 3.79 -8.09 10.26
N GLN A 29 3.09 -7.60 9.22
CA GLN A 29 2.46 -8.48 8.24
C GLN A 29 3.47 -9.08 7.26
N LEU A 30 3.31 -10.37 6.94
CA LEU A 30 4.10 -11.05 5.91
C LEU A 30 3.71 -10.56 4.51
N GLN A 31 4.65 -10.57 3.55
CA GLN A 31 4.39 -10.11 2.17
C GLN A 31 3.22 -10.87 1.50
N THR A 32 3.03 -12.15 1.86
CA THR A 32 1.91 -12.97 1.40
C THR A 32 0.57 -12.47 1.92
N ILE A 33 0.51 -12.04 3.18
CA ILE A 33 -0.68 -11.44 3.78
C ILE A 33 -0.94 -10.06 3.19
N VAL A 34 0.10 -9.24 3.02
CA VAL A 34 0.01 -7.94 2.33
C VAL A 34 -0.58 -8.10 0.92
N ALA A 35 -0.12 -9.09 0.15
CA ALA A 35 -0.65 -9.39 -1.17
C ALA A 35 -2.14 -9.78 -1.13
N LYS A 36 -2.54 -10.59 -0.15
CA LYS A 36 -3.95 -10.98 0.09
C LYS A 36 -4.81 -9.76 0.44
N LEU A 37 -4.40 -8.97 1.44
CA LEU A 37 -5.12 -7.78 1.91
C LEU A 37 -5.32 -6.73 0.80
N LEU A 38 -4.30 -6.53 -0.05
CA LEU A 38 -4.35 -5.55 -1.12
C LEU A 38 -4.94 -6.08 -2.44
N GLY A 39 -5.26 -7.37 -2.52
CA GLY A 39 -5.78 -8.00 -3.74
C GLY A 39 -4.81 -7.93 -4.93
N ILE A 40 -3.51 -8.09 -4.69
CA ILE A 40 -2.46 -7.99 -5.70
C ILE A 40 -1.58 -9.25 -5.74
N ALA A 41 -0.81 -9.42 -6.82
CA ALA A 41 0.20 -10.46 -6.88
C ALA A 41 1.31 -10.26 -5.84
N LEU A 42 1.86 -11.37 -5.32
CA LEU A 42 3.00 -11.34 -4.38
C LEU A 42 4.21 -10.58 -4.94
N SER A 43 4.47 -10.72 -6.25
CA SER A 43 5.52 -9.98 -6.94
C SER A 43 5.29 -8.46 -6.92
N ALA A 44 4.04 -8.01 -7.02
CA ALA A 44 3.69 -6.60 -6.93
C ALA A 44 3.91 -6.07 -5.51
N ALA A 45 3.48 -6.81 -4.48
CA ALA A 45 3.77 -6.46 -3.08
C ALA A 45 5.28 -6.35 -2.82
N SER A 46 6.06 -7.33 -3.27
CA SER A 46 7.53 -7.32 -3.17
C SER A 46 8.16 -6.11 -3.86
N GLN A 47 7.68 -5.74 -5.06
CA GLN A 47 8.16 -4.56 -5.78
C GLN A 47 7.84 -3.24 -5.06
N TYR A 48 6.67 -3.14 -4.42
CA TYR A 48 6.33 -1.99 -3.61
C TYR A 48 7.23 -1.87 -2.38
N ILE A 49 7.37 -2.96 -1.63
CA ILE A 49 8.16 -3.00 -0.38
C ILE A 49 9.65 -2.73 -0.66
N SER A 50 10.19 -3.25 -1.75
CA SER A 50 11.58 -3.03 -2.16
C SER A 50 11.84 -1.66 -2.81
N GLY A 51 10.82 -0.80 -2.93
CA GLY A 51 10.95 0.51 -3.56
C GLY A 51 11.17 0.45 -5.07
N LYS A 52 11.00 -0.70 -5.72
CA LYS A 52 11.10 -0.84 -7.19
C LYS A 52 9.86 -0.28 -7.91
N ARG A 53 8.76 -0.02 -7.18
CA ARG A 53 7.51 0.55 -7.68
C ARG A 53 6.88 1.48 -6.65
N GLY A 54 6.23 2.56 -7.10
CA GLY A 54 5.48 3.48 -6.24
C GLY A 54 6.32 4.40 -5.36
N TYR A 55 7.61 4.55 -5.64
CA TYR A 55 8.55 5.39 -4.88
C TYR A 55 8.54 6.87 -5.28
N ARG A 56 7.71 7.28 -6.26
CA ARG A 56 7.74 8.63 -6.84
C ARG A 56 7.16 9.71 -5.92
N ILE A 57 6.32 9.31 -4.97
CA ILE A 57 5.63 10.22 -4.05
C ILE A 57 5.80 9.66 -2.65
N GLU A 58 6.28 10.50 -1.74
CA GLU A 58 6.32 10.20 -0.31
C GLU A 58 5.20 10.98 0.38
N PHE A 59 4.29 10.27 1.05
CA PHE A 59 3.20 10.90 1.80
C PHE A 59 3.67 11.32 3.18
N GLN A 60 3.20 12.48 3.64
CA GLN A 60 3.51 13.05 4.96
C GLN A 60 2.27 13.69 5.58
N GLY A 61 2.35 14.04 6.86
CA GLY A 61 1.26 14.67 7.62
C GLY A 61 -0.02 13.84 7.61
N GLU A 62 -1.16 14.52 7.51
CA GLU A 62 -2.50 13.93 7.55
C GLU A 62 -2.68 12.77 6.56
N THR A 63 -2.14 12.87 5.34
CA THR A 63 -2.28 11.78 4.35
C THR A 63 -1.57 10.52 4.80
N LYS A 64 -0.39 10.65 5.43
CA LYS A 64 0.34 9.50 5.96
C LYS A 64 -0.41 8.88 7.16
N GLU A 65 -0.95 9.70 8.04
CA GLU A 65 -1.77 9.24 9.17
C GLU A 65 -3.02 8.46 8.69
N LEU A 66 -3.68 8.93 7.62
CA LEU A 66 -4.79 8.22 7.00
C LEU A 66 -4.38 6.87 6.42
N ILE A 67 -3.20 6.77 5.80
CA ILE A 67 -2.67 5.49 5.26
C ILE A 67 -2.33 4.54 6.41
N GLU A 68 -1.70 5.02 7.48
CA GLU A 68 -1.37 4.22 8.66
C GLU A 68 -2.63 3.69 9.37
N LYS A 69 -3.66 4.53 9.47
CA LYS A 69 -4.97 4.14 9.99
C LYS A 69 -5.62 3.07 9.12
N LEU A 70 -5.68 3.30 7.80
CA LEU A 70 -6.23 2.31 6.86
C LEU A 70 -5.49 0.98 6.94
N ALA A 71 -4.15 0.99 7.10
CA ALA A 71 -3.37 -0.22 7.26
C ALA A 71 -3.78 -0.99 8.53
N GLN A 72 -4.04 -0.28 9.63
CA GLN A 72 -4.54 -0.88 10.86
C GLN A 72 -5.95 -1.46 10.67
N ASP A 73 -6.86 -0.69 10.08
CA ASP A 73 -8.23 -1.13 9.82
C ASP A 73 -8.27 -2.40 8.96
N LEU A 74 -7.37 -2.54 7.98
CA LEU A 74 -7.25 -3.75 7.15
C LEU A 74 -6.78 -4.97 7.94
N ILE A 75 -5.86 -4.79 8.90
CA ILE A 75 -5.38 -5.87 9.76
C ILE A 75 -6.52 -6.31 10.68
N ASP A 76 -7.21 -5.37 11.29
CA ASP A 76 -8.26 -5.64 12.27
C ASP A 76 -9.46 -6.35 11.62
N ASN A 77 -9.86 -5.94 10.40
CA ASN A 77 -10.95 -6.60 9.67
C ASN A 77 -10.60 -8.03 9.20
N MET A 78 -9.31 -8.33 9.01
CA MET A 78 -8.89 -9.70 8.70
C MET A 78 -9.08 -10.64 9.89
N VAL A 79 -8.93 -10.12 11.12
CA VAL A 79 -9.13 -10.90 12.36
C VAL A 79 -10.60 -11.27 12.57
N SER A 80 -11.54 -10.48 12.04
CA SER A 80 -12.98 -10.75 12.16
C SER A 80 -13.51 -11.81 11.19
N ASP A 81 -12.83 -12.09 10.08
CA ASP A 81 -13.27 -13.09 9.08
C ASP A 81 -12.84 -14.53 9.43
N ASP A 82 -11.96 -14.70 10.42
CA ASP A 82 -11.42 -16.00 10.86
C ASP A 82 -12.06 -16.53 12.18
N VAL A 83 -13.21 -15.98 12.63
CA VAL A 83 -13.99 -16.41 13.83
C VAL A 83 -15.36 -16.95 13.46
#